data_AF-A0AAN7QA65-F1
#
_entry.id   AF-A0AAN7QA65-F1
#
_cell.length_a   1.000
_cell.length_b   1.000
_cell.length_c   1.000
_cell.angle_alpha   90.00
_cell.angle_beta   90.00
_cell.angle_gamma   90.00
#
_symmetry.space_group_name_H-M   'P 1'
#
loop_
_entity.id
_entity.type
_entity.pdbx_description
1 polymer ?
#
loop_
_entity_poly.entity_id
_entity_poly.type
_entity_poly.pdbx_seq_one_letter_code
_entity_poly.pdbx_strand_id
1 'polypeptide(L)'
;MINLYFFIDCGTFDHIIIGAGAAGAVAANRLSEDSVRQILLVEADSPETNFADIPAMLSFLQELEYNWNYETLPQANACLGLVGNKCKYHSGK
;
A
#
# COMPACT_ATOMS: atom_id res chain seq x y z
N MET A 1 -8.69 -24.14 28.88
CA MET A 1 -8.54 -23.80 27.46
C MET A 1 -7.34 -22.89 27.33
N ILE A 2 -6.23 -23.39 26.80
CA ILE A 2 -5.01 -22.59 26.57
C ILE A 2 -5.18 -21.97 25.18
N ASN A 3 -5.16 -20.64 25.12
CA ASN A 3 -5.29 -19.87 23.90
C ASN A 3 -3.92 -19.90 23.19
N LEU A 4 -3.73 -20.85 22.27
CA LEU A 4 -2.51 -20.97 21.45
C LEU A 4 -2.56 -19.90 20.34
N TYR A 5 -2.21 -18.66 20.68
CA TYR A 5 -1.74 -17.71 19.68
C TYR A 5 -0.39 -18.22 19.18
N PHE A 6 -0.38 -18.83 18.00
CA PHE A 6 0.85 -19.11 17.27
C PHE A 6 1.47 -17.76 16.91
N PHE A 7 2.43 -17.30 17.71
CA PHE A 7 3.30 -16.20 17.30
C PHE A 7 4.22 -16.75 16.23
N ILE A 8 4.06 -16.24 15.01
CA ILE A 8 5.01 -16.47 13.93
C ILE A 8 6.24 -15.63 14.26
N ASP A 9 7.35 -16.29 14.54
CA ASP A 9 8.65 -15.62 14.63
C ASP A 9 9.13 -15.34 13.20
N CYS A 10 9.10 -14.07 12.80
CA CYS A 10 9.59 -13.60 11.50
C CYS A 10 11.08 -13.24 11.51
N GLY A 11 11.78 -13.43 12.65
CA GLY A 11 13.19 -13.11 12.82
C GLY A 11 13.43 -11.68 13.31
N THR A 12 14.71 -11.31 13.44
CA THR A 12 15.14 -9.99 13.88
C THR A 12 15.66 -9.17 12.70
N PHE A 13 15.24 -7.91 12.61
CA PHE A 13 15.64 -6.98 11.56
C PHE A 13 16.19 -5.70 12.18
N ASP A 14 17.17 -5.09 11.52
CA ASP A 14 17.71 -3.79 11.90
C ASP A 14 16.73 -2.67 11.59
N HIS A 15 15.96 -2.83 10.50
CA HIS A 15 14.92 -1.88 10.07
C HIS A 15 13.68 -2.63 9.61
N ILE A 16 12.52 -2.11 10.02
CA ILE A 16 11.22 -2.55 9.52
C ILE A 16 10.57 -1.36 8.81
N ILE A 17 10.31 -1.52 7.52
CA ILE A 17 9.68 -0.52 6.67
C ILE A 17 8.26 -0.99 6.38
N ILE A 18 7.27 -0.16 6.71
CA ILE A 18 5.85 -0.45 6.49
C ILE A 18 5.38 0.38 5.29
N GLY A 19 4.95 -0.31 4.23
CA GLY A 19 4.60 0.23 2.92
C GLY A 19 5.78 0.20 1.95
N ALA A 20 5.62 -0.50 0.84
CA ALA A 20 6.50 -0.58 -0.32
C ALA A 20 6.10 0.38 -1.45
N GLY A 21 5.32 1.43 -1.15
CA GLY A 21 5.10 2.55 -2.06
C GLY A 21 6.40 3.32 -2.39
N ALA A 22 6.29 4.40 -3.17
CA ALA A 22 7.44 5.11 -3.75
C ALA A 22 8.58 5.44 -2.76
N ALA A 23 8.25 5.90 -1.54
CA ALA A 23 9.26 6.20 -0.54
C ALA A 23 9.84 4.94 0.13
N GLY A 24 8.99 3.97 0.47
CA GLY A 24 9.39 2.76 1.17
C GLY A 24 10.26 1.84 0.32
N ALA A 25 9.92 1.68 -0.96
CA ALA A 25 10.73 0.93 -1.92
C ALA A 25 12.14 1.53 -2.07
N VAL A 26 12.25 2.85 -2.20
CA VAL A 26 13.54 3.54 -2.29
C VAL A 26 14.34 3.41 -1.00
N ALA A 27 13.70 3.60 0.16
CA ALA A 27 14.36 3.44 1.45
C ALA A 27 14.88 2.02 1.67
N ALA A 28 14.06 1.00 1.37
CA ALA A 28 14.43 -0.40 1.46
C ALA A 28 15.62 -0.72 0.55
N ASN A 29 15.56 -0.26 -0.71
CA ASN A 29 16.64 -0.45 -1.67
C ASN A 29 17.97 0.13 -1.16
N ARG A 30 17.97 1.39 -0.69
CA ARG A 30 19.20 2.05 -0.18
C ARG A 30 19.73 1.41 1.09
N LEU A 31 18.88 1.07 2.03
CA LEU A 31 19.32 0.43 3.28
C LEU A 31 19.89 -0.98 3.03
N SER A 32 19.37 -1.68 2.03
CA SER A 32 19.83 -3.01 1.63
C SER A 32 21.18 -3.03 0.88
N GLU A 33 21.71 -1.88 0.47
CA GLU A 33 23.05 -1.80 -0.16
C GLU A 33 24.16 -2.21 0.84
N ASP A 34 23.92 -2.04 2.14
CA ASP A 34 24.79 -2.53 3.21
C ASP A 34 24.41 -3.96 3.58
N SER A 35 25.23 -4.92 3.14
CA SER A 35 24.96 -6.37 3.28
C SER A 35 24.94 -6.87 4.73
N VAL A 36 25.39 -6.07 5.69
CA VAL A 36 25.34 -6.42 7.12
C VAL A 36 23.94 -6.20 7.69
N ARG A 37 23.13 -5.33 7.07
CA ARG A 37 21.80 -4.95 7.57
C ARG A 37 20.73 -5.94 7.12
N GLN A 38 19.89 -6.36 8.06
CA GLN A 38 18.66 -7.10 7.77
C GLN A 38 17.48 -6.13 7.72
N ILE A 39 16.83 -6.05 6.55
CA ILE A 39 15.73 -5.13 6.29
C ILE A 39 14.45 -5.94 6.03
N LEU A 40 13.40 -5.66 6.80
CA LEU A 40 12.06 -6.16 6.52
C LEU A 40 11.22 -5.07 5.86
N LEU A 41 10.72 -5.34 4.66
CA LEU A 41 9.73 -4.50 3.99
C LEU A 41 8.39 -5.22 4.02
N VAL A 42 7.37 -4.56 4.58
CA VAL A 42 6.01 -5.09 4.68
C VAL A 42 5.10 -4.26 3.78
N GLU A 43 4.43 -4.91 2.84
CA GLU A 43 3.40 -4.31 2.00
C GLU A 43 2.04 -4.94 2.33
N ALA A 44 0.97 -4.15 2.31
CA ALA A 44 -0.37 -4.55 2.69
C ALA A 44 -1.08 -5.38 1.61
N ASP A 45 -0.66 -5.27 0.35
CA ASP A 45 -1.28 -5.97 -0.77
C ASP A 45 -0.37 -7.01 -1.45
N SER A 46 -1.02 -7.84 -2.25
CA SER A 46 -0.36 -8.78 -3.15
C SER A 46 0.30 -8.05 -4.32
N PRO A 47 1.29 -8.67 -4.99
CA PRO A 47 1.91 -8.09 -6.18
C PRO A 47 0.87 -7.68 -7.23
N GLU A 48 1.09 -6.51 -7.81
CA GLU A 48 0.24 -5.93 -8.84
C GLU A 48 0.13 -6.86 -10.07
N THR A 49 -0.95 -6.74 -10.84
CA THR A 49 -1.04 -7.39 -12.15
C THR A 49 -0.21 -6.64 -13.20
N ASN A 50 0.14 -7.33 -14.30
CA ASN A 50 0.77 -6.71 -15.47
C ASN A 50 -0.04 -5.57 -16.10
N PHE A 51 -1.30 -5.35 -15.69
CA PHE A 51 -2.08 -4.19 -16.12
C PHE A 51 -1.52 -2.88 -15.54
N ALA A 52 -0.82 -2.91 -14.40
CA ALA A 52 -0.13 -1.76 -13.81
C ALA A 52 0.95 -1.19 -14.74
N ASP A 53 1.56 -2.03 -15.58
CA ASP A 53 2.57 -1.62 -16.56
C ASP A 53 1.99 -0.90 -17.78
N ILE A 54 0.66 -0.91 -17.95
CA ILE A 54 -0.02 -0.30 -19.10
C ILE A 54 -0.65 1.03 -18.64
N PRO A 55 -0.08 2.21 -18.97
CA PRO A 55 -0.57 3.49 -18.45
C PRO A 55 -2.05 3.78 -18.76
N ALA A 56 -2.55 3.27 -19.89
CA ALA A 56 -3.95 3.41 -20.28
C ALA A 56 -4.94 2.65 -19.37
N MET A 57 -4.46 1.73 -18.52
CA MET A 57 -5.29 0.97 -17.59
C MET A 57 -5.54 1.68 -16.26
N LEU A 58 -4.94 2.86 -16.02
CA LEU A 58 -5.02 3.58 -14.75
C LEU A 58 -6.45 3.69 -14.19
N SER A 59 -7.41 4.14 -15.01
CA SER A 59 -8.80 4.31 -14.57
C SER A 59 -9.49 3.01 -14.17
N PHE A 60 -9.05 1.86 -14.72
CA PHE A 60 -9.56 0.56 -14.32
C PHE A 60 -8.94 0.11 -13.00
N LEU A 61 -7.62 0.27 -12.85
CA LEU A 61 -6.89 -0.12 -11.64
C LEU A 61 -7.36 0.62 -10.39
N GLN A 62 -7.81 1.86 -10.56
CA GLN A 62 -8.36 2.69 -9.47
C GLN A 62 -9.60 2.12 -8.79
N GLU A 63 -10.31 1.19 -9.44
CA GLU A 63 -11.53 0.57 -8.93
C GLU A 63 -11.30 -0.89 -8.49
N LEU A 64 -10.05 -1.39 -8.59
CA LEU A 64 -9.68 -2.74 -8.20
C LEU A 64 -9.21 -2.81 -6.74
N GLU A 65 -8.87 -4.02 -6.30
CA GLU A 65 -8.40 -4.26 -4.95
C GLU A 65 -7.06 -3.59 -4.61
N TYR A 66 -6.25 -3.21 -5.62
CA TYR A 66 -4.96 -2.52 -5.45
C TYR A 66 -5.07 -1.09 -4.90
N ASN A 67 -6.27 -0.59 -4.66
CA ASN A 67 -6.51 0.74 -4.10
C ASN A 67 -7.06 0.60 -2.67
N TRP A 68 -6.62 1.47 -1.76
CA TRP A 68 -7.22 1.56 -0.43
C TRP A 68 -8.71 1.96 -0.47
N ASN A 69 -9.17 2.52 -1.59
CA ASN A 69 -10.56 2.90 -1.82
C ASN A 69 -11.09 3.89 -0.76
N TYR A 70 -10.24 4.83 -0.36
CA TYR A 70 -10.64 5.89 0.55
C TYR A 70 -11.65 6.83 -0.11
N GLU A 71 -12.60 7.29 0.68
CA GLU A 71 -13.52 8.35 0.32
C GLU A 71 -13.34 9.54 1.26
N THR A 72 -13.47 10.75 0.72
CA THR A 72 -13.51 11.94 1.57
C THR A 72 -14.84 12.03 2.32
N LEU A 73 -14.87 12.86 3.37
CA LEU A 73 -16.14 13.40 3.85
C LEU A 73 -16.79 14.27 2.74
N PRO A 74 -18.11 14.55 2.82
CA PRO A 74 -18.78 15.44 1.86
C PRO A 74 -18.04 16.78 1.71
N GLN A 75 -17.83 17.20 0.48
CA GLN A 75 -17.08 18.40 0.13
C GLN A 75 -18.04 19.53 -0.25
N ALA A 76 -17.74 20.76 0.18
CA ALA A 76 -18.55 21.93 -0.16
C ALA A 76 -18.25 22.48 -1.56
N ASN A 77 -17.01 22.30 -2.05
CA ASN A 77 -16.51 22.95 -3.27
C ASN A 77 -15.88 21.96 -4.27
N ALA A 78 -16.03 20.65 -4.05
CA ALA A 78 -15.48 19.60 -4.90
C ALA A 78 -16.47 18.44 -5.00
N CYS A 79 -16.34 17.61 -6.04
CA CYS A 79 -17.10 16.36 -6.17
C CYS A 79 -18.63 16.53 -6.09
N LEU A 80 -19.15 17.72 -6.44
CA LEU A 80 -20.59 18.07 -6.36
C LEU A 80 -21.48 17.21 -7.27
N GLY A 81 -20.89 16.54 -8.27
CA GLY A 81 -21.59 15.60 -9.15
C GLY A 81 -21.50 14.14 -8.72
N LEU A 82 -20.82 13.84 -7.60
CA LEU A 82 -20.65 12.49 -7.08
C LEU A 82 -21.64 12.22 -5.93
N VAL A 83 -21.91 10.95 -5.67
CA VAL A 83 -22.85 10.53 -4.62
C VAL A 83 -22.39 11.05 -3.26
N GLY A 84 -23.26 11.84 -2.61
CA GLY A 84 -22.99 12.41 -1.29
C GLY A 84 -21.92 13.51 -1.27
N ASN A 85 -21.59 14.11 -2.42
CA ASN A 85 -20.52 15.11 -2.57
C ASN A 85 -19.15 14.61 -2.09
N LYS A 86 -18.90 13.31 -2.17
CA LYS A 86 -17.64 12.69 -1.73
C LYS A 86 -16.71 12.45 -2.89
N CYS A 87 -15.42 12.71 -2.70
CA CYS A 87 -14.40 12.37 -3.66
C CYS A 87 -13.87 10.97 -3.40
N LYS A 88 -13.62 10.21 -4.45
CA LYS A 88 -12.73 9.05 -4.38
C LYS A 88 -11.29 9.57 -4.24
N TYR A 89 -10.58 9.06 -3.25
CA TYR A 89 -9.17 9.35 -3.05
C TYR A 89 -8.36 8.13 -3.45
N HIS A 90 -7.73 8.22 -4.62
CA HIS A 90 -6.95 7.11 -5.15
C HIS A 90 -5.61 7.02 -4.43
N SER A 91 -5.42 5.95 -3.67
CA SER A 91 -4.17 5.59 -3.03
C SER A 91 -3.88 4.13 -3.32
N GLY A 92 -2.74 3.83 -3.93
CA GLY A 92 -2.26 2.45 -4.04
C GLY A 92 -2.21 1.81 -2.65
N LYS A 93 -2.63 0.54 -2.57
CA LYS A 93 -2.61 -0.22 -1.33
C LYS A 93 -1.18 -0.48 -0.90
#